data_AF-A0A523QUZ4-F1
#
_entry.id   AF-A0A523QUZ4-F1
#
_cell.length_a   1.000
_cell.length_b   1.000
_cell.length_c   1.000
_cell.angle_alpha   90.00
_cell.angle_beta   90.00
_cell.angle_gamma   90.00
#
_symmetry.space_group_name_H-M   'P 1'
#
loop_
_entity.id
_entity.type
_entity.pdbx_description
1 polymer ?
#
loop_
_entity_poly.entity_id
_entity_poly.type
_entity_poly.pdbx_seq_one_letter_code
_entity_poly.pdbx_strand_id
1 'polypeptide(L)'
;MPEQAEAAVQEEISSVEKPHEMPPDWEPNILAFACHYCAFAAADLAGVMRLSYPPNVKIIRLPCTGKLDHYYVLRALERGIDGVFVAG
;
A
#
# COMPACT_ATOMS: atom_id res chain seq x y z
N MET A 1 -15.54 16.21 -23.69
CA MET A 1 -15.43 15.11 -24.68
C MET A 1 -14.58 15.61 -25.82
N PRO A 2 -13.56 14.84 -26.25
CA PRO A 2 -12.99 13.68 -25.54
C PRO A 2 -12.28 14.15 -24.23
N GLU A 3 -11.26 13.56 -23.60
CA GLU A 3 -10.48 12.31 -23.66
C GLU A 3 -10.15 12.02 -22.16
N GLN A 4 -10.04 10.84 -21.56
CA GLN A 4 -10.16 9.42 -21.97
C GLN A 4 -9.02 8.86 -22.84
N ALA A 5 -7.87 8.63 -22.21
CA ALA A 5 -6.91 7.56 -22.51
C ALA A 5 -6.23 7.19 -21.16
N GLU A 6 -6.46 6.01 -20.57
CA GLU A 6 -5.84 4.70 -20.88
C GLU A 6 -4.36 4.60 -20.44
N ALA A 7 -3.89 3.52 -19.79
CA ALA A 7 -4.59 2.35 -19.26
C ALA A 7 -3.72 1.58 -18.26
N ALA A 8 -4.34 0.62 -17.57
CA ALA A 8 -3.84 -0.72 -17.27
C ALA A 8 -2.31 -0.96 -17.20
N VAL A 9 -1.83 -1.10 -15.96
CA VAL A 9 -1.12 -2.30 -15.50
C VAL A 9 -1.63 -2.55 -14.06
N GLN A 10 -2.67 -3.34 -13.73
CA GLN A 10 -3.31 -4.46 -14.40
C GLN A 10 -2.35 -5.44 -15.09
N GLU A 11 -1.22 -5.74 -14.44
CA GLU A 11 -0.59 -7.05 -14.64
C GLU A 11 -1.35 -8.07 -13.79
N GLU A 12 -1.96 -9.02 -14.48
CA GLU A 12 -2.70 -10.11 -13.86
C GLU A 12 -1.73 -11.04 -13.12
N ILE A 13 -1.79 -11.06 -11.79
CA ILE A 13 -1.38 -12.25 -11.04
C ILE A 13 -2.67 -12.99 -10.70
N SER A 14 -2.93 -14.03 -11.49
CA SER A 14 -4.12 -14.88 -11.45
C SER A 14 -4.55 -15.25 -10.03
N SER A 15 -5.82 -14.97 -9.69
CA SER A 15 -6.60 -15.45 -8.54
C SER A 15 -6.06 -16.74 -7.86
N VAL A 16 -5.16 -16.59 -6.88
CA VAL A 16 -4.65 -17.71 -6.06
C VAL A 16 -5.57 -17.96 -4.86
N GLU A 17 -6.16 -16.91 -4.30
CA GLU A 17 -7.05 -16.99 -3.15
C GLU A 17 -8.45 -16.50 -3.51
N LYS A 18 -9.46 -17.19 -2.99
CA LYS A 18 -10.87 -16.84 -3.18
C LYS A 18 -11.11 -15.45 -2.57
N PRO A 19 -11.93 -14.57 -3.18
CA PRO A 19 -12.38 -13.35 -2.53
C PRO A 19 -12.99 -13.70 -1.17
N HIS A 20 -12.28 -13.36 -0.08
CA HIS A 20 -12.76 -13.60 1.26
C HIS A 20 -13.87 -12.60 1.56
N GLU A 21 -15.07 -13.08 1.89
CA GLU A 21 -16.16 -12.20 2.28
C GLU A 21 -15.75 -11.45 3.56
N MET A 22 -15.55 -10.14 3.44
CA MET A 22 -15.21 -9.26 4.55
C MET A 22 -16.48 -9.00 5.36
N PRO A 23 -16.49 -9.22 6.69
CA PRO A 23 -17.64 -8.83 7.50
C PRO A 23 -17.80 -7.30 7.45
N PRO A 24 -19.04 -6.77 7.50
CA PRO A 24 -19.33 -5.36 7.22
C PRO A 24 -18.68 -4.36 8.20
N ASP A 25 -18.27 -4.83 9.38
CA ASP A 25 -17.62 -4.02 10.43
C ASP A 25 -16.08 -4.20 10.48
N TRP A 26 -15.45 -4.78 9.45
CA TRP A 26 -14.00 -5.00 9.42
C TRP A 26 -13.24 -3.84 8.76
N GLU A 27 -12.45 -3.11 9.55
CA GLU A 27 -11.50 -2.11 9.07
C GLU A 27 -10.12 -2.76 8.82
N PRO A 28 -9.67 -2.92 7.56
CA PRO A 28 -8.39 -3.58 7.26
C PRO A 28 -7.21 -2.69 7.65
N ASN A 29 -6.32 -3.18 8.51
CA ASN A 29 -5.16 -2.47 9.03
C ASN A 29 -3.95 -2.67 8.09
N ILE A 30 -3.59 -1.64 7.33
CA ILE A 30 -2.58 -1.72 6.27
C ILE A 30 -1.26 -1.05 6.69
N LEU A 31 -0.13 -1.72 6.49
CA LEU A 31 1.20 -1.18 6.77
C LEU A 31 1.95 -0.87 5.47
N ALA A 32 2.27 0.41 5.24
CA ALA A 32 2.97 0.87 4.04
C ALA A 32 4.45 1.16 4.36
N PHE A 33 5.37 0.40 3.77
CA PHE A 33 6.80 0.72 3.79
C PHE A 33 7.14 1.68 2.64
N ALA A 34 7.47 2.92 2.98
CA ALA A 34 7.81 3.97 2.01
C ALA A 34 9.31 4.29 2.07
N CYS A 35 9.99 4.25 0.92
CA CYS A 35 11.33 4.82 0.80
C CYS A 35 11.32 6.34 1.02
N HIS A 36 12.42 6.89 1.53
CA HIS A 36 12.55 8.30 1.87
C HIS A 36 12.45 9.24 0.65
N TYR A 37 12.99 8.81 -0.48
CA TYR A 37 13.25 9.70 -1.62
C TYR A 37 12.10 9.74 -2.64
N CYS A 38 11.42 8.62 -2.88
CA CYS A 38 10.36 8.51 -3.88
C CYS A 38 8.99 8.36 -3.20
N ALA A 39 8.74 7.26 -2.49
CA ALA A 39 7.42 6.93 -1.95
C ALA A 39 6.96 7.87 -0.82
N PHE A 40 7.86 8.28 0.07
CA PHE A 40 7.52 9.26 1.12
C PHE A 40 7.28 10.66 0.52
N ALA A 41 8.08 11.07 -0.48
CA ALA A 41 7.85 12.31 -1.21
C ALA A 41 6.53 12.29 -2.01
N ALA A 42 6.13 11.13 -2.56
CA ALA A 42 4.83 10.95 -3.21
C ALA A 42 3.66 11.00 -2.20
N ALA A 43 3.84 10.46 -0.98
CA ALA A 43 2.86 10.58 0.10
C ALA A 43 2.71 12.04 0.59
N ASP A 44 3.83 12.77 0.74
CA ASP A 44 3.82 14.21 1.03
C ASP A 44 3.12 15.01 -0.08
N LEU A 45 3.38 14.68 -1.36
CA LEU A 45 2.70 15.30 -2.50
C LEU A 45 1.19 15.02 -2.50
N ALA A 46 0.76 13.79 -2.19
CA ALA A 46 -0.65 13.45 -2.03
C ALA A 46 -1.32 14.27 -0.92
N GLY A 47 -0.61 14.52 0.18
CA GLY A 47 -1.02 15.44 1.25
C GLY A 47 -1.15 16.90 0.78
N VAL A 48 -0.18 17.41 0.03
CA VAL A 48 -0.23 18.76 -0.58
C VAL A 48 -1.40 18.90 -1.55
N MET A 49 -1.67 17.87 -2.35
CA MET A 49 -2.81 17.79 -3.27
C MET A 49 -4.15 17.56 -2.55
N ARG A 50 -4.16 17.34 -1.23
CA ARG A 50 -5.33 17.04 -0.40
C ARG A 50 -6.11 15.82 -0.88
N LEU A 51 -5.40 14.82 -1.41
CA LEU A 51 -6.00 13.54 -1.77
C LEU A 51 -6.43 12.82 -0.50
N SER A 52 -7.74 12.56 -0.37
CA SER A 52 -8.28 11.79 0.74
C SER A 52 -7.93 10.31 0.53
N TYR A 53 -7.29 9.71 1.53
CA TYR A 53 -7.06 8.28 1.65
C TYR A 53 -7.64 7.81 3.00
N PRO A 54 -8.04 6.53 3.13
CA PRO A 54 -8.64 6.07 4.38
C PRO A 54 -7.58 6.00 5.50
N PRO A 55 -7.94 6.29 6.76
CA PRO A 55 -6.98 6.45 7.87
C PRO A 55 -6.37 5.12 8.37
N ASN A 56 -6.73 4.01 7.73
CA ASN A 56 -6.29 2.66 8.07
C ASN A 56 -4.87 2.32 7.56
N VAL A 57 -4.31 3.15 6.66
CA VAL A 57 -2.95 3.00 6.12
C VAL A 57 -1.92 3.69 7.04
N LYS A 58 -0.97 2.92 7.56
CA LYS A 58 0.11 3.39 8.44
C LYS A 58 1.45 3.36 7.70
N ILE A 59 2.08 4.52 7.53
CA ILE A 59 3.34 4.63 6.75
C ILE A 59 4.56 4.51 7.67
N ILE A 60 5.46 3.57 7.36
CA ILE A 60 6.80 3.45 7.93
C ILE A 60 7.82 4.01 6.94
N ARG A 61 8.58 5.01 7.38
CA ARG A 61 9.65 5.65 6.59
C ARG A 61 10.95 4.84 6.66
N LEU A 62 11.43 4.35 5.52
CA LEU A 62 12.72 3.69 5.35
C LEU A 62 13.69 4.58 4.55
N PRO A 63 15.01 4.48 4.73
CA PRO A 63 15.97 5.28 3.94
C PRO A 63 15.92 4.92 2.44
N CYS A 64 15.70 3.64 2.11
CA CYS A 64 15.49 3.12 0.76
C CYS A 64 14.76 1.76 0.88
N THR A 65 14.04 1.32 -0.17
CA THR A 65 13.45 -0.02 -0.23
C THR A 65 14.49 -1.13 -0.12
N GLY A 66 15.74 -0.90 -0.53
CA GLY A 66 16.85 -1.85 -0.33
C GLY A 66 17.21 -2.15 1.14
N LYS A 67 16.60 -1.46 2.12
CA LYS A 67 16.69 -1.82 3.54
C LYS A 67 15.51 -2.68 4.03
N LEU A 68 14.50 -2.93 3.20
CA LEU A 68 13.41 -3.83 3.55
C LEU A 68 13.87 -5.28 3.41
N ASP A 69 13.87 -5.99 4.53
CA ASP A 69 14.03 -7.44 4.59
C ASP A 69 12.66 -8.13 4.76
N HIS A 70 12.51 -9.33 4.21
CA HIS A 70 11.33 -10.18 4.36
C HIS A 70 10.93 -10.39 5.83
N TYR A 71 11.88 -10.41 6.75
CA TYR A 71 11.65 -10.47 8.19
C TYR A 71 10.72 -9.35 8.70
N TYR A 72 10.80 -8.14 8.15
CA TYR A 72 9.91 -7.04 8.53
C TYR A 72 8.48 -7.23 8.00
N VAL A 73 8.33 -7.83 6.82
CA VAL A 73 7.02 -8.14 6.21
C VAL A 73 6.34 -9.26 6.99
N LEU A 74 7.05 -10.37 7.24
CA LEU A 74 6.53 -11.50 8.03
C LEU A 74 6.14 -11.06 9.45
N ARG A 75 7.02 -10.30 10.13
CA ARG A 75 6.75 -9.75 11.46
C ARG A 75 5.60 -8.74 11.49
N ALA A 76 5.26 -8.11 10.38
CA ALA A 76 4.07 -7.27 10.28
C ALA A 76 2.81 -8.14 10.24
N LEU A 77 2.78 -9.17 9.39
CA LEU A 77 1.67 -10.13 9.29
C LEU A 77 1.43 -10.87 10.62
N GLU A 78 2.49 -11.35 11.27
CA GLU A 78 2.44 -11.96 12.63
C GLU A 78 1.81 -11.05 13.70
N ARG A 79 1.78 -9.72 13.49
CA ARG A 79 1.22 -8.74 14.41
C ARG A 79 -0.25 -8.39 14.15
N GLY A 80 -0.91 -9.07 13.22
CA GLY A 80 -2.28 -8.74 12.81
C GLY A 80 -2.33 -7.47 11.95
N ILE A 81 -1.40 -7.36 11.01
CA ILE A 81 -1.52 -6.44 9.86
C ILE A 81 -2.18 -7.25 8.74
N ASP A 82 -3.28 -6.74 8.21
CA ASP A 82 -4.08 -7.44 7.19
C ASP A 82 -3.50 -7.30 5.77
N GLY A 83 -2.68 -6.27 5.55
CA GLY A 83 -1.99 -6.05 4.28
C GLY A 83 -0.71 -5.24 4.43
N VAL A 84 0.33 -5.62 3.69
CA VAL A 84 1.60 -4.89 3.63
C VAL A 84 1.79 -4.31 2.23
N PHE A 85 2.00 -3.00 2.15
CA PHE A 85 2.32 -2.28 0.93
C PHE A 85 3.79 -1.86 0.95
N VAL A 86 4.49 -1.96 -0.18
CA VAL A 86 5.91 -1.58 -0.30
C VAL A 86 6.08 -0.70 -1.53
N ALA A 87 6.62 0.50 -1.34
CA ALA A 87 6.88 1.44 -2.43
C ALA A 87 8.29 2.06 -2.31
N GLY A 88 8.96 2.15 -3.46
CA GLY A 88 10.37 2.54 -3.62
C GLY A 88 10.59 3.60 -4.67
#